data_AF-A0A9Q0WBH9-F1
#
_entry.id   AF-A0A9Q0WBH9-F1
#
_cell.length_a   1.000
_cell.length_b   1.000
_cell.length_c   1.000
_cell.angle_alpha   90.00
_cell.angle_beta   90.00
_cell.angle_gamma   90.00
#
_symmetry.space_group_name_H-M   'P 1'
#
loop_
_entity.id
_entity.type
_entity.pdbx_description
1 polymer ?
#
loop_
_entity_poly.entity_id
_entity_poly.type
_entity_poly.pdbx_seq_one_letter_code
_entity_poly.pdbx_strand_id
1 'polypeptide(L)'
;MPRTTTLECPGCPPLRALTFDSLGLIKVTESRVERGIPQVVERWGDPDPSKCVLAASIDDRKKDPLLAVARKNGEVEAVNPLNGEIHAVFSNVGEDGVQPEDDAISGLHLFRRERPSVSCTLLTCTSKGNASMRSIRVEK
;
A
#
# COMPACT_ATOMS: atom_id res chain seq x y z
N MET A 1 -10.89 21.11 -10.85
CA MET A 1 -9.59 21.50 -10.27
C MET A 1 -9.58 21.14 -8.80
N PRO A 2 -8.56 20.45 -8.27
CA PRO A 2 -8.45 20.27 -6.83
C PRO A 2 -8.31 21.66 -6.20
N ARG A 3 -9.19 21.99 -5.26
CA ARG A 3 -9.10 23.26 -4.53
C ARG A 3 -7.97 23.13 -3.51
N THR A 4 -6.80 23.63 -3.84
CA THR A 4 -5.74 23.88 -2.86
C THR A 4 -6.19 25.06 -2.00
N THR A 5 -6.51 24.78 -0.73
CA THR A 5 -6.76 25.84 0.24
C THR A 5 -5.44 26.55 0.51
N THR A 6 -5.33 27.81 0.12
CA THR A 6 -4.17 28.69 0.35
C THR A 6 -4.10 29.20 1.79
N LEU A 7 -4.64 28.45 2.76
CA LEU A 7 -4.62 28.87 4.14
C LEU A 7 -3.23 28.52 4.68
N GLU A 8 -2.39 29.54 4.85
CA GLU A 8 -1.18 29.40 5.64
C GLU A 8 -1.60 29.14 7.09
N CYS A 9 -1.43 27.90 7.54
CA CYS A 9 -1.61 27.51 8.93
C CYS A 9 -0.24 27.52 9.61
N PRO A 10 0.24 28.66 10.15
CA PRO A 10 1.44 28.68 10.97
C PRO A 10 1.25 27.69 12.13
N GLY A 11 2.11 26.67 12.20
CA GLY A 11 2.00 25.57 13.16
C GLY A 11 1.38 24.26 12.64
N CYS A 12 1.00 24.16 11.35
CA CYS A 12 0.59 22.88 10.78
C CYS A 12 1.77 21.90 10.76
N PRO A 13 1.65 20.70 11.37
CA PRO A 13 2.71 19.71 11.37
C PRO A 13 3.03 19.26 9.93
N PRO A 14 4.26 18.81 9.66
CA PRO A 14 4.62 18.27 8.35
C PRO A 14 3.64 17.16 7.95
N LEU A 15 3.07 17.27 6.76
CA LEU A 15 2.23 16.21 6.20
C LEU A 15 3.13 15.20 5.50
N ARG A 16 2.97 13.92 5.84
CA ARG A 16 3.60 12.81 5.12
C ARG A 16 2.53 11.92 4.53
N ALA A 17 2.72 11.55 3.27
CA ALA A 17 1.86 10.64 2.54
C ALA A 17 2.70 9.57 1.86
N LEU A 18 2.19 8.33 1.90
CA LEU A 18 2.64 7.29 1.00
C LEU A 18 1.92 7.48 -0.34
N THR A 19 2.70 7.49 -1.40
CA THR A 19 2.24 7.70 -2.77
C THR A 19 2.78 6.59 -3.65
N PHE A 20 2.04 6.26 -4.70
CA PHE A 20 2.30 5.09 -5.53
C PHE A 20 2.29 5.51 -7.01
N ASP A 21 3.00 4.77 -7.86
CA ASP A 21 3.05 5.07 -9.29
C ASP A 21 3.00 3.83 -10.19
N SER A 22 2.96 4.10 -11.50
CA SER A 22 2.90 3.09 -12.55
C SER A 22 4.20 2.30 -12.73
N LEU A 23 5.29 2.69 -12.06
CA LEU A 23 6.57 1.98 -12.05
C LEU A 23 6.71 1.09 -10.81
N GLY A 24 5.65 0.95 -10.00
CA GLY A 24 5.68 0.13 -8.80
C GLY A 24 6.42 0.76 -7.63
N LEU A 25 6.81 2.03 -7.70
CA LEU A 25 7.49 2.68 -6.60
C LEU A 25 6.50 3.08 -5.49
N ILE A 26 6.87 2.81 -4.24
CA ILE A 26 6.26 3.43 -3.08
C ILE A 26 7.12 4.64 -2.72
N LYS A 27 6.52 5.82 -2.63
CA LYS A 27 7.22 7.08 -2.37
C LYS A 27 6.67 7.75 -1.13
N VAL A 28 7.56 8.16 -0.24
CA VAL A 28 7.21 9.02 0.89
C VAL A 28 7.28 10.46 0.42
N THR A 29 6.13 11.11 0.32
CA THR A 29 6.03 12.53 -0.02
C THR A 29 5.79 13.33 1.25
N GLU A 30 6.65 14.31 1.52
CA GLU A 30 6.58 15.18 2.68
C GLU A 30 6.32 16.62 2.25
N SER A 31 5.35 17.27 2.89
CA SER A 31 5.10 18.70 2.77
C SER A 31 5.49 19.41 4.07
N ARG A 32 6.35 20.43 3.97
CA ARG A 32 6.77 21.30 5.07
C ARG A 32 6.46 22.74 4.70
N VAL A 33 5.95 23.51 5.66
CA VAL A 33 5.61 24.95 5.50
C VAL A 33 6.81 25.73 4.95
N GLU A 34 8.01 25.50 5.51
CA GLU A 34 9.26 26.18 5.13
C GLU A 34 9.65 25.99 3.65
N ARG A 35 9.26 24.86 3.03
CA ARG A 35 9.65 24.52 1.66
C ARG A 35 8.59 24.88 0.63
N GLY A 36 7.35 25.12 1.05
CA GLY A 36 6.20 25.48 0.19
C GLY A 36 5.72 24.41 -0.79
N ILE A 37 6.60 23.48 -1.22
CA ILE A 37 6.33 22.45 -2.23
C ILE A 37 6.55 21.06 -1.62
N PRO A 38 5.60 20.12 -1.73
CA PRO A 38 5.81 18.73 -1.33
C PRO A 38 6.97 18.08 -2.08
N GLN A 39 7.82 17.34 -1.36
CA GLN A 39 9.00 16.67 -1.91
C GLN A 39 8.96 15.17 -1.63
N VAL A 40 9.45 14.38 -2.57
CA VAL A 40 9.69 12.95 -2.34
C VAL A 40 10.96 12.82 -1.50
N VAL A 41 10.81 12.43 -0.24
CA VAL A 41 11.93 12.27 0.70
C VAL A 41 12.46 10.84 0.73
N GLU A 42 11.67 9.87 0.26
CA GLU A 42 12.06 8.47 0.21
C GLU A 42 11.38 7.74 -0.95
N ARG A 43 12.06 6.72 -1.48
CA ARG A 43 11.56 5.84 -2.54
C ARG A 43 11.92 4.41 -2.17
N TRP A 44 10.95 3.51 -2.27
CA TRP A 44 11.12 2.09 -1.97
C TRP A 44 10.88 1.25 -3.21
N GLY A 45 11.74 0.25 -3.40
CA GLY A 45 11.77 -0.62 -4.56
C GLY A 45 12.49 -0.02 -5.78
N ASP A 46 12.64 -0.84 -6.81
CA ASP A 46 13.18 -0.46 -8.10
C ASP A 46 12.05 -0.19 -9.12
N PRO A 47 12.26 0.70 -10.10
CA PRO A 47 11.26 0.96 -11.12
C PRO A 47 10.99 -0.28 -12.01
N ASP A 48 9.77 -0.80 -11.94
CA ASP A 48 9.30 -1.93 -12.72
C ASP A 48 7.81 -1.75 -13.10
N PRO A 49 7.49 -1.44 -14.37
CA PRO A 49 6.11 -1.28 -14.83
C PRO A 49 5.22 -2.52 -14.64
N SER A 50 5.80 -3.72 -14.57
CA SER A 50 5.05 -4.95 -14.30
C SER A 50 4.54 -5.00 -12.85
N LYS A 51 5.18 -4.25 -11.95
CA LYS A 51 4.84 -4.10 -10.53
C LYS A 51 4.06 -2.83 -10.20
N CYS A 52 3.43 -2.22 -11.20
CA CYS A 52 2.51 -1.08 -11.01
C CYS A 52 1.56 -1.33 -9.82
N VAL A 53 1.42 -0.35 -8.93
CA VAL A 53 0.53 -0.45 -7.76
C VAL A 53 -0.90 -0.22 -8.20
N LEU A 54 -1.77 -1.20 -7.97
CA LEU A 54 -3.19 -1.12 -8.32
C LEU A 54 -4.07 -0.70 -7.13
N ALA A 55 -3.76 -1.20 -5.94
CA ALA A 55 -4.47 -0.87 -4.72
C ALA A 55 -3.54 -0.96 -3.52
N ALA A 56 -3.82 -0.18 -2.48
CA ALA A 56 -3.08 -0.24 -1.22
C ALA A 56 -4.04 -0.05 -0.04
N SER A 57 -3.75 -0.73 1.07
CA SER A 57 -4.52 -0.59 2.31
C SER A 57 -3.57 -0.64 3.51
N ILE A 58 -3.71 0.32 4.42
CA ILE A 58 -2.90 0.41 5.63
C ILE A 58 -3.73 0.03 6.85
N ASP A 59 -3.12 -0.67 7.81
CA ASP A 59 -3.71 -0.80 9.15
C ASP A 59 -3.40 0.45 9.98
N ASP A 60 -4.37 0.94 10.75
CA ASP A 60 -4.26 2.19 11.52
C ASP A 60 -3.53 2.00 12.87
N ARG A 61 -2.73 0.93 13.00
CA ARG A 61 -2.09 0.59 14.27
C ARG A 61 -0.98 1.58 14.60
N LYS A 62 -0.98 2.05 15.86
CA LYS A 62 0.09 2.89 16.39
C LYS A 62 1.44 2.18 16.56
N LYS A 63 1.44 0.85 16.63
CA LYS A 63 2.64 0.02 16.83
C LYS A 63 2.65 -1.13 15.85
N ASP A 64 3.77 -1.24 15.15
CA ASP A 64 4.05 -2.22 14.09
C ASP A 64 2.92 -2.19 13.01
N PRO A 65 2.69 -1.03 12.38
CA PRO A 65 1.70 -0.92 11.32
C PRO A 65 2.11 -1.73 10.08
N LEU A 66 1.14 -2.02 9.23
CA LEU A 66 1.39 -2.68 7.96
C LEU A 66 0.60 -2.06 6.82
N LEU A 67 1.24 -2.05 5.67
CA LEU A 67 0.71 -1.64 4.39
C LEU A 67 0.62 -2.86 3.48
N ALA A 68 -0.59 -3.22 3.07
CA ALA A 68 -0.80 -4.15 1.98
C ALA A 68 -0.75 -3.40 0.65
N VAL A 69 -0.01 -3.91 -0.33
CA VAL A 69 0.13 -3.32 -1.67
C VAL A 69 -0.17 -4.40 -2.72
N ALA A 70 -1.23 -4.21 -3.50
CA ALA A 70 -1.56 -5.08 -4.62
C ALA A 70 -0.89 -4.59 -5.90
N ARG A 71 -0.16 -5.48 -6.55
CA ARG A 71 0.66 -5.24 -7.74
C ARG A 71 -0.05 -5.75 -9.00
N LYS A 72 0.28 -5.15 -10.14
CA LYS A 72 -0.28 -5.52 -11.46
C LYS A 72 0.07 -6.96 -11.87
N ASN A 73 1.23 -7.46 -11.48
CA ASN A 73 1.63 -8.86 -11.70
C ASN A 73 0.89 -9.89 -10.82
N GLY A 74 -0.09 -9.47 -10.01
CA GLY A 74 -0.88 -10.35 -9.15
C GLY A 74 -0.26 -10.62 -7.77
N GLU A 75 0.93 -10.06 -7.50
CA GLU A 75 1.53 -10.09 -6.15
C GLU A 75 0.79 -9.14 -5.21
N VAL A 76 0.70 -9.53 -3.95
CA VAL A 76 0.31 -8.67 -2.84
C VAL A 76 1.47 -8.65 -1.85
N GLU A 77 2.00 -7.48 -1.55
CA GLU A 77 3.10 -7.30 -0.61
C GLU A 77 2.58 -6.76 0.72
N ALA A 78 3.09 -7.30 1.82
CA ALA A 78 2.96 -6.76 3.16
C ALA A 78 4.22 -5.98 3.50
N VAL A 79 4.11 -4.65 3.56
CA VAL A 79 5.22 -3.71 3.73
C VAL A 79 5.09 -2.98 5.06
N ASN A 80 6.20 -2.74 5.74
CA ASN A 80 6.25 -1.82 6.88
C ASN A 80 6.22 -0.37 6.38
N PRO A 81 5.15 0.40 6.69
CA PRO A 81 4.98 1.76 6.17
C PRO A 81 5.90 2.78 6.84
N LEU A 82 6.77 2.37 7.78
CA LEU A 82 7.72 3.25 8.46
C LEU A 82 9.10 3.24 7.81
N ASN A 83 9.49 2.14 7.15
CA ASN A 83 10.83 1.95 6.60
C ASN A 83 10.86 1.30 5.19
N GLY A 84 9.71 0.87 4.65
CA GLY A 84 9.64 0.23 3.34
C GLY A 84 10.05 -1.24 3.29
N GLU A 85 10.31 -1.87 4.44
CA GLU A 85 10.71 -3.27 4.53
C GLU A 85 9.54 -4.20 4.15
N ILE A 86 9.82 -5.18 3.29
CA ILE A 86 8.84 -6.18 2.87
C ILE A 86 8.85 -7.33 3.89
N HIS A 87 7.75 -7.50 4.61
CA HIS A 87 7.59 -8.56 5.60
C HIS A 87 7.09 -9.88 4.98
N ALA A 88 6.31 -9.78 3.89
CA ALA A 88 5.83 -10.95 3.17
C ALA A 88 5.31 -10.59 1.77
N VAL A 89 5.31 -11.57 0.87
CA VAL A 89 4.74 -11.49 -0.47
C VAL A 89 3.79 -12.67 -0.64
N PHE A 90 2.61 -12.41 -1.18
CA PHE A 90 1.57 -13.41 -1.40
C PHE A 90 1.06 -13.31 -2.84
N SER A 91 0.70 -14.44 -3.42
CA SER A 91 -0.02 -14.46 -4.70
C SER A 91 -1.51 -14.29 -4.45
N ASN A 92 -2.17 -13.45 -5.26
CA ASN A 92 -3.64 -13.37 -5.22
C ASN A 92 -4.30 -14.61 -5.84
N VAL A 93 -3.57 -15.52 -6.47
CA VAL A 93 -4.11 -16.80 -6.94
C VAL A 93 -3.93 -17.88 -5.89
N GLY A 94 -4.86 -18.84 -5.81
CA GLY A 94 -4.63 -20.09 -5.08
C GLY A 94 -3.49 -20.90 -5.70
N GLU A 95 -3.09 -22.01 -5.07
CA GLU A 95 -1.93 -22.82 -5.47
C GLU A 95 -1.93 -23.33 -6.93
N ASP A 96 -3.07 -23.25 -7.64
CA ASP A 96 -3.31 -23.96 -8.91
C ASP A 96 -3.64 -23.07 -10.13
N GLY A 97 -3.41 -21.74 -10.06
CA GLY A 97 -3.80 -20.85 -11.17
C GLY A 97 -2.87 -19.67 -11.44
N VAL A 98 -2.84 -19.24 -12.70
CA VAL A 98 -2.31 -17.94 -13.13
C VAL A 98 -3.47 -16.95 -13.17
N GLN A 99 -3.31 -15.77 -12.55
CA GLN A 99 -4.35 -14.74 -12.61
C GLN A 99 -4.39 -14.23 -14.05
N PRO A 100 -5.55 -14.25 -14.72
CA PRO A 100 -5.69 -13.59 -16.00
C PRO A 100 -5.32 -12.11 -15.86
N GLU A 101 -4.53 -11.55 -16.79
CA GLU A 101 -4.19 -10.12 -16.75
C GLU A 101 -5.42 -9.21 -16.77
N ASP A 102 -6.54 -9.69 -17.34
CA ASP A 102 -7.82 -8.98 -17.41
C ASP A 102 -8.66 -9.07 -16.12
N ASP A 103 -8.24 -9.88 -15.14
CA ASP A 103 -8.89 -10.03 -13.83
C ASP A 103 -8.04 -9.48 -12.67
N ALA A 104 -7.38 -8.34 -12.87
CA ALA A 104 -6.50 -7.72 -11.87
C ALA A 104 -7.23 -7.32 -10.58
N ILE A 105 -6.48 -7.17 -9.48
CA ILE A 105 -7.03 -6.64 -8.22
C ILE A 105 -7.51 -5.20 -8.45
N SER A 106 -8.78 -4.95 -8.14
CA SER A 106 -9.43 -3.63 -8.21
C SER A 106 -9.72 -3.04 -6.82
N GLY A 107 -9.70 -3.87 -5.77
CA GLY A 107 -9.82 -3.41 -4.40
C GLY A 107 -9.12 -4.31 -3.39
N LEU A 108 -8.65 -3.67 -2.33
CA LEU A 108 -7.81 -4.27 -1.30
C LEU A 108 -8.18 -3.66 0.05
N HIS A 109 -8.41 -4.49 1.06
CA HIS A 109 -8.57 -4.04 2.44
C HIS A 109 -7.81 -4.94 3.40
N LEU A 110 -6.91 -4.32 4.16
CA LEU A 110 -6.18 -4.96 5.25
C LEU A 110 -6.96 -4.72 6.54
N PHE A 111 -7.53 -5.79 7.11
CA PHE A 111 -8.22 -5.68 8.38
C PHE A 111 -7.23 -5.48 9.53
N ARG A 112 -7.66 -4.68 10.50
CA ARG A 112 -6.90 -4.45 11.72
C ARG A 112 -6.66 -5.77 12.45
N ARG A 113 -5.39 -6.02 12.79
CA ARG A 113 -4.98 -7.18 13.58
C ARG A 113 -5.26 -6.99 15.06
N GLU A 114 -5.95 -7.94 15.68
CA GLU A 114 -6.02 -8.05 17.14
C GLU A 114 -4.69 -8.54 17.71
N ARG A 115 -4.30 -8.06 18.90
CA ARG A 115 -3.10 -8.60 19.57
C ARG A 115 -3.47 -9.90 20.29
N PRO A 116 -2.60 -10.92 20.28
CA PRO A 116 -1.23 -10.96 19.77
C PRO A 116 -1.11 -11.64 18.39
N SER A 117 -2.03 -11.38 17.45
CA SER A 117 -2.07 -12.10 16.19
C SER A 117 -0.87 -11.79 15.29
N VAL A 118 -0.21 -12.87 14.84
CA VAL A 118 0.80 -12.87 13.77
C VAL A 118 0.19 -12.95 12.38
N SER A 119 -1.12 -13.21 12.28
CA SER A 119 -1.85 -13.18 11.02
C SER A 119 -2.66 -11.89 10.87
N CYS A 120 -2.74 -11.39 9.63
CA CYS A 120 -3.74 -10.39 9.23
C CYS A 120 -4.76 -11.02 8.29
N THR A 121 -5.97 -10.49 8.33
CA THR A 121 -6.99 -10.81 7.35
C THR A 121 -6.93 -9.78 6.23
N LEU A 122 -6.94 -10.25 4.99
CA LEU A 122 -6.97 -9.42 3.79
C LEU A 122 -8.23 -9.74 2.99
N LEU A 123 -8.94 -8.70 2.56
CA LEU A 123 -9.97 -8.80 1.53
C LEU A 123 -9.39 -8.29 0.21
N THR A 124 -9.51 -9.09 -0.84
CA THR A 124 -9.23 -8.70 -2.22
C THR A 124 -10.51 -8.76 -3.03
N CYS A 125 -10.67 -7.82 -3.98
CA CYS A 125 -11.64 -7.94 -5.06
C CYS A 125 -10.98 -7.67 -6.42
N THR A 126 -11.47 -8.35 -7.45
CA THR A 126 -10.94 -8.27 -8.80
C THR A 126 -11.88 -7.53 -9.76
N SER A 127 -11.39 -7.16 -10.94
CA SER A 127 -12.19 -6.49 -11.98
C SER A 127 -13.37 -7.33 -12.48
N LYS A 128 -13.30 -8.66 -12.44
CA LYS A 128 -14.43 -9.54 -12.78
C LYS A 128 -15.41 -9.79 -11.63
N GLY A 129 -15.20 -9.13 -10.48
CA GLY A 129 -16.10 -9.21 -9.34
C GLY A 129 -15.84 -10.40 -8.41
N ASN A 130 -14.70 -11.09 -8.53
CA ASN A 130 -14.32 -12.11 -7.56
C ASN A 130 -13.84 -11.43 -6.28
N ALA A 131 -14.43 -11.77 -5.13
CA ALA A 131 -14.00 -11.29 -3.83
C ALA A 131 -13.51 -12.47 -2.98
N SER A 132 -12.35 -12.32 -2.33
CA SER A 132 -11.80 -13.37 -1.46
C SER A 132 -11.25 -12.77 -0.18
N MET A 133 -11.41 -13.50 0.93
CA MET A 133 -10.85 -13.14 2.22
C MET A 133 -9.84 -14.20 2.64
N ARG A 134 -8.64 -13.78 3.05
CA ARG A 134 -7.54 -14.70 3.41
C ARG A 134 -6.83 -14.24 4.66
N SER A 135 -6.40 -15.20 5.46
CA SER A 135 -5.50 -14.97 6.59
C SER A 135 -4.07 -15.14 6.12
N ILE A 136 -3.29 -14.07 6.15
CA ILE A 136 -1.88 -14.05 5.77
C ILE A 136 -1.01 -13.99 7.03
N ARG A 137 0.00 -14.84 7.12
CA ARG A 137 1.02 -14.78 8.17
C ARG A 137 2.06 -13.73 7.79
N VAL A 138 2.42 -12.89 8.74
CA VAL A 138 3.43 -11.86 8.55
C VAL A 138 4.60 -12.22 9.44
N GLU A 139 5.74 -12.50 8.83
CA GLU A 139 6.98 -12.72 9.57
C GLU A 139 7.42 -11.39 10.21
N LYS A 140 8.12 -11.50 11.33
CA LYS A 140 8.56 -10.37 12.14
C LYS A 140 9.98 -9.99 11.80
#